data_AF-A0A8S3VC58-F1
#
_entry.id   AF-A0A8S3VC58-F1
#
_cell.length_a   1.000
_cell.length_b   1.000
_cell.length_c   1.000
_cell.angle_alpha   90.00
_cell.angle_beta   90.00
_cell.angle_gamma   90.00
#
_symmetry.space_group_name_H-M   'P 1'
#
loop_
_entity.id
_entity.type
_entity.pdbx_description
1 polymer ?
#
loop_
_entity_poly.entity_id
_entity_poly.type
_entity_poly.pdbx_seq_one_letter_code
_entity_poly.pdbx_strand_id
1 'polypeptide(L)'
;MASVTAEPDSDSIQDTIIDLTKKLDGNKFANDIIYLLQNIKKTTDVKETSDRWLKWARQQKYLKVINADIPLGVLPNGKQGEIIDIKVFAGRKPDDELYDNNEELRKKVARGNCFVSIKEGNDVRCVLQAMKKFTGGLGDDDDREQGDNSTWKKYFIKPLEETESVIATRKANGEAAHLSCFMVDGEYVLCGGSKNVHMVFRKKEDILQYTEPRFRIASEVCLSVWNSLDKMSPGDRNSLLQFLVATGYTGVFEILSPDHQHVEDLSYLSESEMRFITWTQIDLEPSPDNVSLATIPPHLGIEIAKALGLLTIKYDVLPMSELDTRMKQIRQGYQYEGEVLYFMDKTGIVTGLLKKKTVWYIMCRAIREKLRAACAYNLKTPDKFSLSKYLRKTDKRLDEIQIWLGLDMSTINEWKTFANKFIRNVIQKVDLGEVTSDDIANIYPVIWKRFVADSRESDDIKVVVTSGS
;
A
#
# COMPACT_ATOMS: atom_id res chain seq x y z
N MET A 1 -29.87 27.78 -17.37
CA MET A 1 -30.50 26.72 -16.55
C MET A 1 -29.52 26.41 -15.43
N ALA A 2 -29.88 26.72 -14.18
CA ALA A 2 -29.03 26.39 -13.04
C ALA A 2 -29.12 24.87 -12.80
N SER A 3 -28.02 24.14 -13.01
CA SER A 3 -27.95 22.75 -12.61
C SER A 3 -27.87 22.71 -11.08
N VAL A 4 -29.00 22.46 -10.43
CA VAL A 4 -29.01 22.07 -9.02
C VAL A 4 -28.42 20.67 -8.98
N THR A 5 -27.13 20.57 -8.71
CA THR A 5 -26.51 19.31 -8.32
C THR A 5 -27.15 18.93 -7.00
N ALA A 6 -28.07 17.96 -7.00
CA ALA A 6 -28.64 17.43 -5.77
C ALA A 6 -27.49 16.92 -4.91
N GLU A 7 -27.19 17.63 -3.83
CA GLU A 7 -26.25 17.13 -2.84
C GLU A 7 -26.80 15.82 -2.29
N PRO A 8 -25.94 14.84 -1.99
CA PRO A 8 -26.38 13.63 -1.31
C PRO A 8 -27.12 14.03 -0.03
N ASP A 9 -28.37 13.55 0.06
CA ASP A 9 -29.29 13.86 1.14
C ASP A 9 -28.60 13.63 2.49
N SER A 10 -28.63 14.63 3.38
CA SER A 10 -28.05 14.51 4.73
C SER A 10 -28.61 13.32 5.49
N ASP A 11 -29.80 12.88 5.13
CA ASP A 11 -30.47 11.74 5.75
C ASP A 11 -29.79 10.41 5.37
N SER A 12 -29.15 10.32 4.20
CA SER A 12 -28.51 9.09 3.71
C SER A 12 -27.32 8.60 4.54
N ILE A 13 -26.51 9.52 5.10
CA ILE A 13 -25.39 9.12 5.96
C ILE A 13 -25.88 8.68 7.35
N GLN A 14 -26.98 9.24 7.84
CA GLN A 14 -27.56 8.83 9.13
C GLN A 14 -28.04 7.39 9.08
N ASP A 15 -28.70 6.99 7.98
CA ASP A 15 -29.10 5.60 7.76
C ASP A 15 -27.88 4.65 7.74
N THR A 16 -26.80 5.06 7.08
CA THR A 16 -25.53 4.29 7.07
C THR A 16 -24.95 4.18 8.48
N ILE A 17 -24.96 5.25 9.28
CA ILE A 17 -24.48 5.23 10.68
C ILE A 17 -25.35 4.31 11.55
N ILE A 18 -26.68 4.33 11.37
CA ILE A 18 -27.61 3.45 12.09
C ILE A 18 -27.34 1.98 11.74
N ASP A 19 -27.15 1.66 10.46
CA ASP A 19 -26.80 0.31 10.01
C ASP A 19 -25.46 -0.16 10.60
N LEU A 20 -24.42 0.69 10.52
CA LEU A 20 -23.10 0.39 11.12
C LEU A 20 -23.19 0.19 12.63
N THR A 21 -23.97 1.01 13.33
CA THR A 21 -24.19 0.88 14.79
C THR A 21 -24.75 -0.50 15.13
N LYS A 22 -25.72 -0.99 14.36
CA LYS A 22 -26.30 -2.33 14.56
C LYS A 22 -25.29 -3.44 14.29
N LYS A 23 -24.50 -3.31 13.22
CA LYS A 23 -23.47 -4.30 12.85
C LYS A 23 -22.30 -4.35 13.82
N LEU A 24 -22.04 -3.26 14.52
CA LEU A 24 -21.00 -3.14 15.54
C LEU A 24 -21.48 -3.53 16.94
N ASP A 25 -22.72 -4.00 17.11
CA ASP A 25 -23.22 -4.43 18.41
C ASP A 25 -22.33 -5.56 18.98
N GLY A 26 -21.95 -5.42 20.25
CA GLY A 26 -20.98 -6.29 20.93
C GLY A 26 -19.50 -6.07 20.55
N ASN A 27 -19.18 -5.19 19.60
CA ASN A 27 -17.79 -4.81 19.33
C ASN A 27 -17.24 -3.96 20.48
N LYS A 28 -16.04 -4.30 20.97
CA LYS A 28 -15.40 -3.58 22.08
C LYS A 28 -15.11 -2.10 21.79
N PHE A 29 -15.10 -1.70 20.52
CA PHE A 29 -14.87 -0.33 20.05
C PHE A 29 -16.13 0.36 19.54
N ALA A 30 -17.32 -0.24 19.71
CA ALA A 30 -18.56 0.29 19.12
C ALA A 30 -18.82 1.76 19.50
N ASN A 31 -18.67 2.12 20.76
CA ASN A 31 -18.91 3.49 21.24
C ASN A 31 -17.95 4.51 20.61
N ASP A 32 -16.65 4.17 20.53
CA ASP A 32 -15.64 5.04 19.94
C ASP A 32 -15.90 5.24 18.44
N ILE A 33 -16.29 4.16 17.75
CA ILE A 33 -16.66 4.20 16.33
C ILE A 33 -17.90 5.07 16.12
N ILE A 34 -18.96 4.87 16.91
CA ILE A 34 -20.20 5.66 16.78
C ILE A 34 -19.92 7.14 17.03
N TYR A 35 -19.17 7.46 18.08
CA TYR A 35 -18.76 8.83 18.36
C TYR A 35 -17.97 9.43 17.19
N LEU A 36 -17.01 8.68 16.63
CA LEU A 36 -16.26 9.13 15.47
C LEU A 36 -17.16 9.39 14.26
N LEU A 37 -18.04 8.45 13.93
CA LEU A 37 -18.97 8.54 12.79
C LEU A 37 -19.91 9.75 12.91
N GLN A 38 -20.42 10.03 14.12
CA GLN A 38 -21.28 11.19 14.39
C GLN A 38 -20.55 12.53 14.27
N ASN A 39 -19.22 12.54 14.41
CA ASN A 39 -18.39 13.74 14.35
C ASN A 39 -17.61 13.89 13.04
N ILE A 40 -17.89 13.07 12.02
CA ILE A 40 -17.27 13.23 10.70
C ILE A 40 -17.67 14.58 10.12
N LYS A 41 -16.66 15.42 9.86
CA LYS A 41 -16.83 16.69 9.17
C LYS A 41 -16.97 16.42 7.67
N LYS A 42 -18.03 16.93 7.05
CA LYS A 42 -18.13 16.97 5.59
C LYS A 42 -17.00 17.82 5.03
N THR A 43 -16.37 17.35 3.96
CA THR A 43 -15.37 18.14 3.22
C THR A 43 -16.10 19.16 2.34
N THR A 44 -16.08 20.44 2.72
CA THR A 44 -16.94 21.48 2.11
C THR A 44 -16.28 22.41 1.09
N ASP A 45 -15.01 22.21 0.71
CA ASP A 45 -14.35 23.06 -0.30
C ASP A 45 -13.25 22.33 -1.08
N VAL A 46 -13.65 21.28 -1.80
CA VAL A 46 -12.69 20.47 -2.57
C VAL A 46 -12.24 21.17 -3.85
N LYS A 47 -13.11 21.94 -4.50
CA LYS A 47 -12.84 22.48 -5.85
C LYS A 47 -11.75 23.55 -5.86
N GLU A 48 -11.93 24.64 -5.10
CA GLU A 48 -10.97 25.75 -5.12
C GLU A 48 -9.59 25.29 -4.64
N THR A 49 -9.59 24.49 -3.55
CA THR A 49 -8.38 23.87 -3.00
C THR A 49 -7.69 22.96 -4.03
N SER A 50 -8.45 22.20 -4.83
CA SER A 50 -7.88 21.32 -5.86
C SER A 50 -7.16 22.10 -6.97
N ASP A 51 -7.75 23.19 -7.45
CA ASP A 51 -7.15 24.02 -8.48
C ASP A 51 -5.85 24.69 -8.00
N ARG A 52 -5.87 25.26 -6.79
CA ARG A 52 -4.67 25.85 -6.17
C ARG A 52 -3.57 24.81 -6.00
N TRP A 53 -3.92 23.63 -5.49
CA TRP A 53 -2.96 22.56 -5.28
C TRP A 53 -2.36 22.04 -6.58
N LEU A 54 -3.17 21.82 -7.63
CA LEU A 54 -2.68 21.39 -8.94
C LEU A 54 -1.77 22.43 -9.59
N LYS A 55 -2.09 23.72 -9.43
CA LYS A 55 -1.21 24.82 -9.87
C LYS A 55 0.13 24.76 -9.16
N TRP A 56 0.15 24.54 -7.84
CA TRP A 56 1.37 24.32 -7.08
C TRP A 56 2.14 23.09 -7.58
N ALA A 57 1.47 21.96 -7.76
CA ALA A 57 2.10 20.70 -8.16
C ALA A 57 2.79 20.79 -9.53
N ARG A 58 2.17 21.48 -10.50
CA ARG A 58 2.75 21.74 -11.83
C ARG A 58 4.03 22.59 -11.79
N GLN A 59 4.23 23.36 -10.73
CA GLN A 59 5.44 24.18 -10.53
C GLN A 59 6.54 23.43 -9.78
N GLN A 60 6.25 22.25 -9.21
CA GLN A 60 7.24 21.48 -8.45
C GLN A 60 8.12 20.64 -9.38
N LYS A 61 9.44 20.86 -9.30
CA LYS A 61 10.44 20.10 -10.08
C LYS A 61 10.39 18.58 -9.87
N TYR A 62 9.95 18.14 -8.69
CA TYR A 62 9.95 16.73 -8.29
C TYR A 62 8.59 16.06 -8.45
N LEU A 63 7.61 16.74 -9.04
CA LEU A 63 6.29 16.19 -9.31
C LEU A 63 6.07 16.09 -10.81
N LYS A 64 5.45 14.99 -11.22
CA LYS A 64 4.91 14.80 -12.56
C LYS A 64 3.40 14.74 -12.45
N VAL A 65 2.75 15.66 -13.16
CA VAL A 65 1.30 15.69 -13.35
C VAL A 65 1.01 14.94 -14.64
N ILE A 66 0.26 13.83 -14.55
CA ILE A 66 0.00 12.94 -15.67
C ILE A 66 -1.50 12.93 -15.95
N ASN A 67 -1.88 13.45 -17.10
CA ASN A 67 -3.28 13.41 -17.55
C ASN A 67 -3.55 12.11 -18.33
N ALA A 68 -4.80 11.67 -18.31
CA ALA A 68 -5.35 10.65 -19.21
C ALA A 68 -6.82 10.95 -19.45
N ASP A 69 -7.30 10.79 -20.68
CA ASP A 69 -8.73 10.93 -20.96
C ASP A 69 -9.53 9.82 -20.26
N ILE A 70 -10.70 10.18 -19.74
CA ILE A 70 -11.70 9.21 -19.30
C ILE A 70 -12.46 8.74 -20.55
N PRO A 71 -12.53 7.42 -20.85
CA PRO A 71 -13.20 6.91 -22.03
C PRO A 71 -14.66 7.36 -22.14
N LEU A 72 -15.13 7.56 -23.38
CA LEU A 72 -16.48 8.04 -23.64
C LEU A 72 -17.53 7.10 -23.06
N GLY A 73 -18.50 7.65 -22.34
CA GLY A 73 -19.58 6.87 -21.72
C GLY A 73 -19.23 6.27 -20.36
N VAL A 74 -18.00 6.45 -19.85
CA VAL A 74 -17.64 6.09 -18.47
C VAL A 74 -18.26 7.08 -17.47
N LEU A 75 -18.27 8.37 -17.79
CA LEU A 75 -18.99 9.36 -16.98
C LEU A 75 -20.50 9.39 -17.34
N PRO A 76 -21.38 9.72 -16.39
CA PRO A 76 -22.82 9.87 -16.63
C PRO A 76 -23.17 10.93 -17.67
N ASN A 77 -24.34 10.78 -18.29
CA ASN A 77 -24.94 11.74 -19.23
C ASN A 77 -24.04 12.19 -20.39
N GLY A 78 -23.11 11.33 -20.82
CA GLY A 78 -22.20 11.63 -21.93
C GLY A 78 -21.14 12.68 -21.61
N LYS A 79 -20.96 13.03 -20.32
CA LYS A 79 -19.89 13.93 -19.88
C LYS A 79 -18.52 13.40 -20.25
N GLN A 80 -17.58 14.32 -20.42
CA GLN A 80 -16.20 14.01 -20.75
C GLN A 80 -15.28 14.56 -19.67
N GLY A 81 -14.15 13.88 -19.49
CA GLY A 81 -13.22 14.30 -18.46
C GLY A 81 -11.85 13.67 -18.62
N GLU A 82 -10.99 14.03 -17.68
CA GLU A 82 -9.61 13.58 -17.60
C GLU A 82 -9.30 13.16 -16.16
N ILE A 83 -8.54 12.08 -16.02
CA ILE A 83 -7.88 11.67 -14.78
C ILE A 83 -6.54 12.38 -14.73
N ILE A 84 -6.21 12.95 -13.58
CA ILE A 84 -4.95 13.64 -13.33
C ILE A 84 -4.24 12.96 -12.15
N ASP A 85 -3.31 12.08 -12.47
CA ASP A 85 -2.46 11.39 -11.49
C ASP A 85 -1.26 12.26 -11.12
N ILE A 86 -0.92 12.30 -9.83
CA ILE A 86 0.28 12.98 -9.34
C ILE A 86 1.30 11.96 -8.87
N LYS A 87 2.50 12.04 -9.45
CA LYS A 87 3.60 11.14 -9.15
C LYS A 87 4.84 11.93 -8.75
N VAL A 88 5.50 11.51 -7.67
CA VAL A 88 6.87 11.96 -7.38
C VAL A 88 7.81 11.40 -8.45
N PHE A 89 8.61 12.28 -9.07
CA PHE A 89 9.52 11.92 -10.15
C PHE A 89 10.69 12.89 -10.22
N ALA A 90 11.92 12.36 -10.12
CA ALA A 90 13.15 13.13 -10.36
C ALA A 90 14.13 12.41 -11.30
N GLY A 91 13.60 11.67 -12.29
CA GLY A 91 14.41 10.95 -13.27
C GLY A 91 15.10 9.72 -12.67
N ARG A 92 16.37 9.86 -12.27
CA ARG A 92 17.23 8.76 -11.79
C ARG A 92 17.26 8.57 -10.27
N LYS A 93 16.69 9.51 -9.50
CA LYS A 93 16.69 9.42 -8.04
C LYS A 93 15.52 8.58 -7.53
N PRO A 94 15.72 7.73 -6.51
CA PRO A 94 14.64 7.02 -5.83
C PRO A 94 13.65 8.01 -5.19
N ASP A 95 12.37 7.64 -5.16
CA ASP A 95 11.32 8.43 -4.50
C ASP A 95 11.67 8.71 -3.03
N ASP A 96 12.27 7.73 -2.35
CA ASP A 96 12.60 7.79 -0.92
C ASP A 96 13.59 8.93 -0.60
N GLU A 97 14.62 9.11 -1.44
CA GLU A 97 15.58 10.22 -1.31
C GLU A 97 14.89 11.58 -1.44
N LEU A 98 13.89 11.69 -2.31
CA LEU A 98 13.16 12.95 -2.53
C LEU A 98 12.28 13.29 -1.34
N TYR A 99 11.57 12.30 -0.80
CA TYR A 99 10.76 12.50 0.40
C TYR A 99 11.62 12.81 1.62
N ASP A 100 12.79 12.19 1.78
CA ASP A 100 13.68 12.46 2.92
C ASP A 100 14.17 13.91 2.96
N ASN A 101 14.41 14.49 1.79
CA ASN A 101 14.98 15.82 1.63
C ASN A 101 13.95 16.93 1.40
N ASN A 102 12.65 16.62 1.36
CA ASN A 102 11.61 17.60 1.08
C ASN A 102 10.38 17.42 2.00
N GLU A 103 10.27 18.32 2.98
CA GLU A 103 9.17 18.32 3.96
C GLU A 103 7.80 18.64 3.32
N GLU A 104 7.77 19.55 2.35
CA GLU A 104 6.53 19.89 1.64
C GLU A 104 5.97 18.68 0.87
N LEU A 105 6.82 17.87 0.25
CA LEU A 105 6.40 16.61 -0.37
C LEU A 105 5.82 15.65 0.67
N ARG A 106 6.47 15.49 1.84
CA ARG A 106 5.96 14.64 2.93
C ARG A 106 4.60 15.12 3.43
N LYS A 107 4.39 16.43 3.53
CA LYS A 107 3.14 17.02 4.01
C LYS A 107 2.00 16.91 3.00
N LYS A 108 2.24 17.23 1.73
CA LYS A 108 1.18 17.45 0.73
C LYS A 108 0.95 16.28 -0.23
N VAL A 109 1.95 15.44 -0.46
CA VAL A 109 1.93 14.46 -1.56
C VAL A 109 1.84 13.04 -1.02
N ALA A 110 0.65 12.47 -1.13
CA ALA A 110 0.40 11.07 -0.88
C ALA A 110 0.90 10.18 -2.03
N ARG A 111 1.07 8.89 -1.72
CA ARG A 111 1.38 7.84 -2.71
C ARG A 111 0.10 7.37 -3.40
N GLY A 112 -0.58 8.29 -4.07
CA GLY A 112 -1.86 8.06 -4.74
C GLY A 112 -2.76 9.29 -4.66
N ASN A 113 -2.29 10.43 -5.17
CA ASN A 113 -3.15 11.61 -5.39
C ASN A 113 -3.74 11.52 -6.79
N CYS A 114 -5.07 11.55 -6.88
CA CYS A 114 -5.79 11.53 -8.15
C CYS A 114 -6.89 12.60 -8.15
N PHE A 115 -6.93 13.36 -9.24
CA PHE A 115 -7.96 14.35 -9.51
C PHE A 115 -8.75 13.95 -10.74
N VAL A 116 -10.01 14.38 -10.78
CA VAL A 116 -10.86 14.28 -11.97
C VAL A 116 -11.17 15.69 -12.43
N SER A 117 -10.96 15.94 -13.72
CA SER A 117 -11.45 17.14 -14.41
C SER A 117 -12.63 16.76 -15.28
N ILE A 118 -13.80 17.37 -15.05
CA ILE A 118 -14.97 17.25 -15.92
C ILE A 118 -15.00 18.48 -16.82
N LYS A 119 -14.97 18.25 -18.14
CA LYS A 119 -14.86 19.30 -19.16
C LYS A 119 -16.10 20.19 -19.15
N GLU A 120 -17.27 19.59 -18.98
CA GLU A 120 -18.53 20.30 -18.81
C GLU A 120 -18.57 21.01 -17.44
N GLY A 121 -18.33 22.32 -17.44
CA GLY A 121 -18.40 23.16 -16.24
C GLY A 121 -17.06 23.50 -15.59
N ASN A 122 -15.93 23.14 -16.23
CA ASN A 122 -14.57 23.39 -15.73
C ASN A 122 -14.45 22.99 -14.26
N ASP A 123 -14.79 21.74 -13.98
CA ASP A 123 -14.81 21.22 -12.62
C ASP A 123 -13.60 20.32 -12.39
N VAL A 124 -12.77 20.66 -11.43
CA VAL A 124 -11.58 19.89 -11.06
C VAL A 124 -11.64 19.63 -9.57
N ARG A 125 -11.54 18.36 -9.21
CA ARG A 125 -11.60 17.94 -7.81
C ARG A 125 -10.64 16.80 -7.55
N CYS A 126 -9.95 16.85 -6.42
CA CYS A 126 -9.30 15.67 -5.87
C CYS A 126 -10.40 14.67 -5.52
N VAL A 127 -10.31 13.46 -6.06
CA VAL A 127 -11.28 12.39 -5.77
C VAL A 127 -10.67 11.32 -4.89
N LEU A 128 -9.34 11.28 -4.78
CA LEU A 128 -8.61 10.24 -4.08
C LEU A 128 -7.28 10.78 -3.57
N GLN A 129 -7.03 10.62 -2.27
CA GLN A 129 -5.74 10.86 -1.66
C GLN A 129 -5.42 9.69 -0.74
N ALA A 130 -4.48 8.85 -1.16
CA ALA A 130 -4.01 7.69 -0.39
C ALA A 130 -3.13 8.10 0.81
N MET A 131 -2.38 7.15 1.36
CA MET A 131 -1.46 7.40 2.47
C MET A 131 -0.25 8.25 2.05
N LYS A 132 0.19 9.14 2.95
CA LYS A 132 1.48 9.84 2.85
C LYS A 132 2.64 8.85 2.89
N LYS A 133 3.79 9.21 2.31
CA LYS A 133 5.00 8.38 2.41
C LYS A 133 5.36 8.21 3.88
N PHE A 134 5.65 6.98 4.26
CA PHE A 134 6.35 6.64 5.50
C PHE A 134 7.50 5.68 5.16
N THR A 135 8.36 5.45 6.14
CA THR A 135 9.62 4.74 5.93
C THR A 135 9.90 3.79 7.10
N GLY A 136 10.89 2.92 6.94
CA GLY A 136 11.30 2.00 7.99
C GLY A 136 12.55 2.48 8.73
N GLY A 137 12.93 1.74 9.77
CA GLY A 137 14.25 1.88 10.38
C GLY A 137 15.36 1.35 9.46
N LEU A 138 16.59 1.34 9.98
CA LEU A 138 17.69 0.70 9.27
C LEU A 138 17.35 -0.78 8.98
N GLY A 139 17.54 -1.21 7.72
CA GLY A 139 17.21 -2.57 7.25
C GLY A 139 15.79 -2.78 6.72
N ASP A 140 14.88 -1.81 6.85
CA ASP A 140 13.48 -1.95 6.41
C ASP A 140 13.19 -1.32 5.03
N ASP A 141 14.09 -0.44 4.58
CA ASP A 141 14.09 0.19 3.24
C ASP A 141 15.23 -0.40 2.40
N ASP A 142 14.89 -1.01 1.27
CA ASP A 142 15.84 -1.83 0.48
C ASP A 142 17.02 -1.01 -0.09
N ASP A 143 16.80 0.29 -0.32
CA ASP A 143 17.75 1.23 -0.92
C ASP A 143 18.69 1.91 0.10
N ARG A 144 18.51 1.64 1.41
CA ARG A 144 19.34 2.23 2.47
C ARG A 144 20.42 1.27 2.91
N GLU A 145 21.58 1.35 2.25
CA GLU A 145 22.73 0.49 2.55
C GLU A 145 23.49 0.97 3.80
N GLN A 146 23.43 2.27 4.14
CA GLN A 146 24.08 2.89 5.31
C GLN A 146 23.29 4.13 5.74
N GLY A 147 23.18 4.41 7.04
CA GLY A 147 22.56 5.67 7.49
C GLY A 147 22.10 5.71 8.94
N ASP A 148 21.61 6.88 9.33
CA ASP A 148 21.08 7.18 10.65
C ASP A 148 19.74 6.45 10.86
N ASN A 149 19.69 5.61 11.90
CA ASN A 149 18.50 4.90 12.35
C ASN A 149 17.39 5.84 12.84
N SER A 150 17.59 7.17 12.81
CA SER A 150 16.60 8.18 13.16
C SER A 150 15.85 8.77 11.95
N THR A 151 16.22 8.45 10.70
CA THR A 151 15.63 9.11 9.52
C THR A 151 14.10 8.98 9.45
N TRP A 152 13.54 7.86 9.91
CA TRP A 152 12.09 7.66 9.96
C TRP A 152 11.36 8.62 10.89
N LYS A 153 12.04 9.18 11.91
CA LYS A 153 11.46 10.19 12.80
C LYS A 153 11.08 11.48 12.07
N LYS A 154 11.70 11.77 10.92
CA LYS A 154 11.32 12.93 10.05
C LYS A 154 9.92 12.82 9.44
N TYR A 155 9.34 11.63 9.49
CA TYR A 155 7.98 11.35 9.01
C TYR A 155 6.94 11.42 10.12
N PHE A 156 7.37 11.61 11.38
CA PHE A 156 6.46 11.81 12.49
C PHE A 156 6.06 13.28 12.53
N ILE A 157 4.80 13.52 12.85
CA ILE A 157 4.25 14.87 13.01
C ILE A 157 4.32 15.35 14.46
N LYS A 158 4.57 14.44 15.42
CA LYS A 158 4.82 14.75 16.84
C LYS A 158 5.98 13.89 17.38
N PRO A 159 6.64 14.32 18.47
CA PRO A 159 7.64 13.50 19.15
C PRO A 159 7.11 12.13 19.58
N LEU A 160 8.00 11.14 19.65
CA LEU A 160 7.62 9.76 19.98
C LEU A 160 7.11 9.66 21.43
N GLU A 161 7.61 10.54 22.31
CA GLU A 161 7.30 10.63 23.72
C GLU A 161 5.82 11.01 23.98
N GLU A 162 5.13 11.56 22.99
CA GLU A 162 3.69 11.84 23.04
C GLU A 162 2.82 10.63 22.65
N THR A 163 3.44 9.53 22.22
CA THR A 163 2.73 8.29 21.86
C THR A 163 2.25 7.58 23.12
N GLU A 164 0.96 7.26 23.17
CA GLU A 164 0.37 6.44 24.24
C GLU A 164 0.29 4.97 23.83
N SER A 165 -0.12 4.72 22.59
CA SER A 165 -0.35 3.37 22.09
C SER A 165 0.14 3.21 20.65
N VAL A 166 0.36 1.95 20.28
CA VAL A 166 0.81 1.55 18.95
C VAL A 166 -0.17 0.54 18.38
N ILE A 167 -0.72 0.84 17.20
CA ILE A 167 -1.55 -0.11 16.45
C ILE A 167 -0.64 -0.86 15.49
N ALA A 168 -0.41 -2.14 15.76
CA ALA A 168 0.45 -2.98 14.96
C ALA A 168 -0.40 -3.77 13.96
N THR A 169 -0.24 -3.49 12.66
CA THR A 169 -1.02 -4.13 11.60
C THR A 169 -0.15 -5.06 10.77
N ARG A 170 -0.71 -6.18 10.30
CA ARG A 170 0.03 -7.06 9.37
C ARG A 170 0.35 -6.31 8.09
N LYS A 171 1.62 -6.28 7.71
CA LYS A 171 2.02 -5.77 6.41
C LYS A 171 1.79 -6.87 5.38
N ALA A 172 0.65 -6.82 4.72
CA ALA A 172 0.34 -7.70 3.59
C ALA A 172 1.41 -7.53 2.49
N ASN A 173 1.73 -8.61 1.78
CA ASN A 173 2.78 -8.63 0.76
C ASN A 173 2.18 -8.66 -0.66
N GLY A 174 1.66 -7.52 -1.11
CA GLY A 174 1.06 -7.38 -2.43
C GLY A 174 1.38 -6.04 -3.07
N GLU A 175 0.43 -5.54 -3.85
CA GLU A 175 0.52 -4.21 -4.46
C GLU A 175 -0.46 -3.25 -3.79
N ALA A 176 -0.09 -1.97 -3.74
CA ALA A 176 -0.97 -0.94 -3.16
C ALA A 176 -2.21 -0.75 -4.03
N ALA A 177 -3.37 -0.70 -3.39
CA ALA A 177 -4.66 -0.50 -4.04
C ALA A 177 -5.48 0.57 -3.32
N HIS A 178 -6.21 1.38 -4.09
CA HIS A 178 -7.01 2.48 -3.55
C HIS A 178 -8.43 2.44 -4.12
N LEU A 179 -9.39 2.91 -3.32
CA LEU A 179 -10.77 3.09 -3.73
C LEU A 179 -11.37 4.35 -3.10
N SER A 180 -12.01 5.16 -3.93
CA SER A 180 -12.93 6.22 -3.48
C SER A 180 -14.18 6.23 -4.36
N CYS A 181 -15.20 6.95 -3.90
CA CYS A 181 -16.45 7.12 -4.63
C CYS A 181 -16.89 8.59 -4.54
N PHE A 182 -17.43 9.12 -5.63
CA PHE A 182 -17.98 10.47 -5.70
C PHE A 182 -19.24 10.48 -6.57
N MET A 183 -20.04 11.55 -6.48
CA MET A 183 -21.28 11.68 -7.24
C MET A 183 -21.09 12.55 -8.48
N VAL A 184 -21.62 12.10 -9.61
CA VAL A 184 -21.80 12.89 -10.83
C VAL A 184 -23.22 12.71 -11.32
N ASP A 185 -23.98 13.80 -11.41
CA ASP A 185 -25.38 13.80 -11.87
C ASP A 185 -26.28 12.75 -11.19
N GLY A 186 -26.12 12.56 -9.88
CA GLY A 186 -26.93 11.62 -9.11
C GLY A 186 -26.50 10.16 -9.22
N GLU A 187 -25.40 9.86 -9.93
CA GLU A 187 -24.84 8.50 -10.03
C GLU A 187 -23.51 8.38 -9.26
N TYR A 188 -23.29 7.20 -8.67
CA TYR A 188 -22.00 6.82 -8.10
C TYR A 188 -20.95 6.64 -9.19
N VAL A 189 -19.82 7.30 -9.00
CA VAL A 189 -18.65 7.17 -9.85
C VAL A 189 -17.47 6.76 -8.96
N LEU A 190 -16.90 5.58 -9.25
CA LEU A 190 -15.79 5.02 -8.51
C LEU A 190 -14.47 5.52 -9.09
N CYS A 191 -13.51 5.81 -8.22
CA CYS A 191 -12.12 6.01 -8.60
C CYS A 191 -11.27 4.95 -7.88
N GLY A 192 -10.58 4.11 -8.64
CA GLY A 192 -9.73 3.05 -8.10
C GLY A 192 -8.39 2.98 -8.80
N GLY A 193 -7.40 2.36 -8.19
CA GLY A 193 -6.10 2.21 -8.83
C GLY A 193 -4.97 1.85 -7.89
N SER A 194 -3.75 1.98 -8.42
CA SER A 194 -2.51 1.67 -7.71
C SER A 194 -1.82 2.93 -7.18
N LYS A 195 -0.58 2.81 -6.70
CA LYS A 195 0.26 3.95 -6.26
C LYS A 195 0.25 5.15 -7.21
N ASN A 196 0.35 4.92 -8.52
CA ASN A 196 0.68 5.98 -9.49
C ASN A 196 -0.31 6.14 -10.65
N VAL A 197 -1.27 5.23 -10.78
CA VAL A 197 -2.20 5.19 -11.92
C VAL A 197 -3.56 4.80 -11.39
N HIS A 198 -4.56 5.61 -11.71
CA HIS A 198 -5.94 5.39 -11.32
C HIS A 198 -6.88 5.39 -12.53
N MET A 199 -8.09 4.90 -12.31
CA MET A 199 -9.15 4.75 -13.30
C MET A 199 -10.46 5.20 -12.67
N VAL A 200 -11.34 5.75 -13.50
CA VAL A 200 -12.72 6.05 -13.13
C VAL A 200 -13.63 5.01 -13.79
N PHE A 201 -14.62 4.50 -13.06
CA PHE A 201 -15.57 3.50 -13.56
C PHE A 201 -16.90 3.55 -12.80
N ARG A 202 -17.97 3.09 -13.45
CA ARG A 202 -19.29 2.85 -12.82
C ARG A 202 -19.67 1.38 -12.85
N LYS A 203 -19.13 0.65 -13.83
CA LYS A 203 -19.35 -0.78 -14.05
C LYS A 203 -18.09 -1.48 -14.53
N LYS A 204 -18.10 -2.81 -14.51
CA LYS A 204 -16.97 -3.65 -14.92
C LYS A 204 -16.49 -3.34 -16.34
N GLU A 205 -17.42 -3.10 -17.26
CA GLU A 205 -17.12 -2.86 -18.67
C GLU A 205 -16.35 -1.56 -18.89
N ASP A 206 -16.53 -0.56 -18.01
CA ASP A 206 -15.82 0.71 -18.08
C ASP A 206 -14.32 0.52 -17.87
N ILE A 207 -13.94 -0.42 -17.00
CA ILE A 207 -12.53 -0.74 -16.70
C ILE A 207 -11.82 -1.27 -17.95
N LEU A 208 -12.51 -2.06 -18.77
CA LEU A 208 -11.97 -2.67 -19.98
C LEU A 208 -11.72 -1.67 -21.12
N GLN A 209 -12.27 -0.45 -21.03
CA GLN A 209 -12.09 0.59 -22.05
C GLN A 209 -10.70 1.25 -21.97
N TYR A 210 -10.01 1.12 -20.84
CA TYR A 210 -8.67 1.66 -20.64
C TYR A 210 -7.62 0.67 -21.16
N THR A 211 -7.33 0.77 -22.45
CA THR A 211 -6.46 -0.20 -23.16
C THR A 211 -4.97 0.16 -23.12
N GLU A 212 -4.61 1.36 -22.67
CA GLU A 212 -3.22 1.78 -22.65
C GLU A 212 -2.39 0.95 -21.64
N PRO A 213 -1.15 0.55 -21.97
CA PRO A 213 -0.32 -0.30 -21.10
C PRO A 213 -0.09 0.24 -19.69
N ARG A 214 -0.16 1.58 -19.50
CA ARG A 214 -0.02 2.23 -18.19
C ARG A 214 -1.07 1.76 -17.18
N PHE A 215 -2.26 1.36 -17.65
CA PHE A 215 -3.37 1.00 -16.78
C PHE A 215 -3.32 -0.45 -16.30
N ARG A 216 -2.42 -1.30 -16.80
CA ARG A 216 -2.39 -2.74 -16.49
C ARG A 216 -2.61 -3.08 -15.01
N ILE A 217 -1.81 -2.48 -14.12
CA ILE A 217 -1.92 -2.73 -12.66
C ILE A 217 -3.20 -2.07 -12.09
N ALA A 218 -3.54 -0.86 -12.54
CA ALA A 218 -4.75 -0.18 -12.08
C ALA A 218 -6.02 -0.96 -12.49
N SER A 219 -6.03 -1.58 -13.67
CA SER A 219 -7.12 -2.42 -14.15
C SER A 219 -7.27 -3.69 -13.31
N GLU A 220 -6.17 -4.35 -12.95
CA GLU A 220 -6.21 -5.49 -12.02
C GLU A 220 -6.82 -5.09 -10.68
N VAL A 221 -6.37 -3.96 -10.10
CA VAL A 221 -6.94 -3.41 -8.87
C VAL A 221 -8.43 -3.10 -9.01
N CYS A 222 -8.85 -2.40 -10.08
CA CYS A 222 -10.25 -2.01 -10.27
C CYS A 222 -11.16 -3.22 -10.52
N LEU A 223 -10.66 -4.25 -11.21
CA LEU A 223 -11.39 -5.50 -11.38
C LEU A 223 -11.55 -6.25 -10.05
N SER A 224 -10.51 -6.27 -9.21
CA SER A 224 -10.61 -6.83 -7.85
C SER A 224 -11.57 -6.05 -6.98
N VAL A 225 -11.55 -4.71 -7.02
CA VAL A 225 -12.57 -3.87 -6.37
C VAL A 225 -13.96 -4.26 -6.83
N TRP A 226 -14.19 -4.32 -8.14
CA TRP A 226 -15.51 -4.65 -8.69
C TRP A 226 -15.97 -6.04 -8.25
N ASN A 227 -15.09 -7.05 -8.32
CA ASN A 227 -15.40 -8.40 -7.88
C ASN A 227 -15.72 -8.45 -6.38
N SER A 228 -15.05 -7.64 -5.54
CA SER A 228 -15.40 -7.51 -4.12
C SER A 228 -16.78 -6.89 -3.93
N LEU A 229 -17.10 -5.82 -4.67
CA LEU A 229 -18.42 -5.17 -4.60
C LEU A 229 -19.55 -6.09 -5.11
N ASP A 230 -19.28 -6.93 -6.10
CA ASP A 230 -20.27 -7.87 -6.66
C ASP A 230 -20.60 -9.02 -5.69
N LYS A 231 -19.65 -9.39 -4.83
CA LYS A 231 -19.84 -10.39 -3.77
C LYS A 231 -20.58 -9.86 -2.54
N MET A 232 -20.69 -8.55 -2.40
CA MET A 232 -21.42 -7.93 -1.28
C MET A 232 -22.94 -8.06 -1.49
N SER A 233 -23.68 -8.07 -0.38
CA SER A 233 -25.13 -7.87 -0.45
C SER A 233 -25.44 -6.50 -1.05
N PRO A 234 -26.59 -6.30 -1.73
CA PRO A 234 -26.97 -4.99 -2.26
C PRO A 234 -26.99 -3.90 -1.20
N GLY A 235 -27.38 -4.23 0.04
CA GLY A 235 -27.39 -3.33 1.18
C GLY A 235 -25.98 -2.90 1.59
N ASP A 236 -25.07 -3.87 1.80
CA ASP A 236 -23.69 -3.58 2.21
C ASP A 236 -22.94 -2.77 1.15
N ARG A 237 -23.12 -3.15 -0.13
CA ARG A 237 -22.57 -2.39 -1.25
C ARG A 237 -23.05 -0.95 -1.23
N ASN A 238 -24.36 -0.73 -1.06
CA ASN A 238 -24.92 0.61 -1.01
C ASN A 238 -24.39 1.40 0.20
N SER A 239 -24.35 0.80 1.40
CA SER A 239 -23.79 1.44 2.61
C SER A 239 -22.33 1.85 2.41
N LEU A 240 -21.51 1.01 1.78
CA LEU A 240 -20.11 1.35 1.46
C LEU A 240 -20.01 2.54 0.50
N LEU A 241 -20.78 2.54 -0.59
CA LEU A 241 -20.76 3.62 -1.58
C LEU A 241 -21.25 4.94 -0.98
N GLN A 242 -22.32 4.90 -0.19
CA GLN A 242 -22.83 6.05 0.56
C GLN A 242 -21.80 6.57 1.55
N PHE A 243 -21.17 5.68 2.31
CA PHE A 243 -20.10 6.03 3.24
C PHE A 243 -18.95 6.76 2.52
N LEU A 244 -18.44 6.21 1.42
CA LEU A 244 -17.34 6.83 0.66
C LEU A 244 -17.73 8.21 0.13
N VAL A 245 -18.93 8.36 -0.43
CA VAL A 245 -19.42 9.65 -0.94
C VAL A 245 -19.60 10.68 0.17
N ALA A 246 -20.25 10.30 1.27
CA ALA A 246 -20.59 11.20 2.37
C ALA A 246 -19.36 11.69 3.13
N THR A 247 -18.35 10.82 3.27
CA THR A 247 -17.11 11.12 3.99
C THR A 247 -16.02 11.72 3.10
N GLY A 248 -16.07 11.46 1.79
CA GLY A 248 -14.98 11.78 0.87
C GLY A 248 -13.71 10.97 1.15
N TYR A 249 -13.81 9.85 1.88
CA TYR A 249 -12.67 9.04 2.25
C TYR A 249 -12.15 8.22 1.07
N THR A 250 -10.86 7.90 1.16
CA THR A 250 -10.19 6.90 0.34
C THR A 250 -9.95 5.67 1.20
N GLY A 251 -10.46 4.53 0.76
CA GLY A 251 -10.05 3.24 1.29
C GLY A 251 -8.69 2.85 0.72
N VAL A 252 -7.76 2.50 1.59
CA VAL A 252 -6.42 2.04 1.22
C VAL A 252 -6.32 0.55 1.51
N PHE A 253 -5.86 -0.21 0.52
CA PHE A 253 -5.85 -1.66 0.50
C PHE A 253 -4.48 -2.17 0.03
N GLU A 254 -4.22 -3.44 0.32
CA GLU A 254 -3.24 -4.25 -0.41
C GLU A 254 -4.01 -5.25 -1.28
N ILE A 255 -3.67 -5.35 -2.57
CA ILE A 255 -4.14 -6.44 -3.44
C ILE A 255 -3.16 -7.61 -3.37
N LEU A 256 -3.67 -8.78 -2.99
CA LEU A 256 -2.94 -10.05 -2.96
C LEU A 256 -3.28 -10.85 -4.21
N SER A 257 -2.34 -10.98 -5.14
CA SER A 257 -2.54 -11.66 -6.43
C SER A 257 -1.77 -12.98 -6.46
N PRO A 258 -2.44 -14.15 -6.57
CA PRO A 258 -1.77 -15.44 -6.66
C PRO A 258 -0.93 -15.58 -7.94
N ASP A 259 -1.22 -14.79 -8.96
CA ASP A 259 -0.50 -14.79 -10.25
C ASP A 259 0.65 -13.76 -10.29
N HIS A 260 0.74 -12.88 -9.30
CA HIS A 260 1.79 -11.86 -9.19
C HIS A 260 2.30 -11.76 -7.75
N GLN A 261 2.93 -12.84 -7.29
CA GLN A 261 3.43 -12.97 -5.93
C GLN A 261 4.82 -12.33 -5.78
N HIS A 262 5.01 -11.65 -4.65
CA HIS A 262 6.31 -11.09 -4.30
C HIS A 262 7.17 -12.13 -3.57
N VAL A 263 6.94 -12.32 -2.26
CA VAL A 263 7.76 -13.19 -1.38
C VAL A 263 6.90 -14.13 -0.55
N GLU A 264 5.71 -13.70 -0.11
CA GLU A 264 4.76 -14.58 0.57
C GLU A 264 4.07 -15.51 -0.43
N ASP A 265 3.88 -16.77 -0.04
CA ASP A 265 3.15 -17.75 -0.84
C ASP A 265 1.64 -17.50 -0.76
N LEU A 266 1.08 -17.07 -1.88
CA LEU A 266 -0.34 -16.78 -2.08
C LEU A 266 -1.05 -17.88 -2.88
N SER A 267 -0.42 -19.03 -3.13
CA SER A 267 -0.99 -20.13 -3.93
C SER A 267 -2.26 -20.77 -3.33
N TYR A 268 -2.59 -20.44 -2.07
CA TYR A 268 -3.84 -20.83 -1.43
C TYR A 268 -5.05 -20.00 -1.90
N LEU A 269 -4.82 -18.87 -2.58
CA LEU A 269 -5.87 -18.02 -3.15
C LEU A 269 -6.22 -18.50 -4.55
N SER A 270 -7.52 -18.60 -4.84
CA SER A 270 -8.03 -18.92 -6.18
C SER A 270 -8.17 -17.70 -7.10
N GLU A 271 -8.13 -16.50 -6.53
CA GLU A 271 -8.27 -15.22 -7.22
C GLU A 271 -7.62 -14.10 -6.39
N SER A 272 -7.43 -12.93 -6.98
CA SER A 272 -6.88 -11.77 -6.27
C SER A 272 -7.82 -11.28 -5.15
N GLU A 273 -7.27 -11.04 -3.96
CA GLU A 273 -8.00 -10.59 -2.77
C GLU A 273 -7.59 -9.15 -2.40
N MET A 274 -8.55 -8.29 -2.08
CA MET A 274 -8.31 -6.94 -1.58
C MET A 274 -8.39 -6.92 -0.07
N ARG A 275 -7.30 -6.54 0.62
CA ARG A 275 -7.28 -6.40 2.09
C ARG A 275 -7.18 -4.95 2.50
N PHE A 276 -8.24 -4.46 3.13
CA PHE A 276 -8.30 -3.11 3.67
C PHE A 276 -7.27 -2.90 4.78
N ILE A 277 -6.61 -1.74 4.72
CA ILE A 277 -5.56 -1.31 5.64
C ILE A 277 -6.05 -0.15 6.50
N THR A 278 -6.49 0.95 5.86
CA THR A 278 -6.86 2.18 6.57
C THR A 278 -7.69 3.14 5.70
N TRP A 279 -8.31 4.12 6.34
CA TRP A 279 -9.00 5.23 5.69
C TRP A 279 -8.11 6.48 5.65
N THR A 280 -8.09 7.15 4.51
CA THR A 280 -7.47 8.47 4.34
C THR A 280 -8.50 9.48 3.85
N GLN A 281 -8.25 10.77 4.05
CA GLN A 281 -9.11 11.87 3.64
C GLN A 281 -8.34 12.81 2.73
N ILE A 282 -9.09 13.56 1.94
CA ILE A 282 -8.52 14.61 1.11
C ILE A 282 -8.13 15.79 2.02
N ASP A 283 -6.83 15.98 2.17
CA ASP A 283 -6.16 17.05 2.89
C ASP A 283 -4.99 17.55 2.03
N LEU A 284 -5.32 18.45 1.09
CA LEU A 284 -4.38 19.03 0.14
C LEU A 284 -3.54 20.15 0.75
N GLU A 285 -4.08 20.85 1.74
CA GLU A 285 -3.46 22.00 2.42
C GLU A 285 -3.48 21.77 3.95
N PRO A 286 -2.72 20.77 4.45
CA PRO A 286 -2.72 20.39 5.87
C PRO A 286 -2.36 21.57 6.78
N SER A 287 -3.23 21.86 7.74
CA SER A 287 -2.93 22.78 8.84
C SER A 287 -2.07 22.10 9.91
N PRO A 288 -1.00 22.73 10.44
CA PRO A 288 -0.17 22.15 11.50
C PRO A 288 -0.93 21.64 12.72
N ASP A 289 -2.05 22.28 13.07
CA ASP A 289 -2.81 21.99 14.29
C ASP A 289 -3.77 20.80 14.15
N ASN A 290 -3.99 20.29 12.94
CA ASN A 290 -4.98 19.24 12.67
C ASN A 290 -4.45 18.15 11.72
N VAL A 291 -3.14 17.88 11.75
CA VAL A 291 -2.56 16.81 10.95
C VAL A 291 -2.72 15.48 11.68
N SER A 292 -3.24 14.48 10.96
CA SER A 292 -3.10 13.07 11.30
C SER A 292 -2.56 12.33 10.08
N LEU A 293 -1.72 11.31 10.29
CA LEU A 293 -1.19 10.51 9.18
C LEU A 293 -2.19 9.44 8.69
N ALA A 294 -3.25 9.18 9.46
CA ALA A 294 -4.42 8.40 9.06
C ALA A 294 -5.69 9.12 9.54
N THR A 295 -6.75 9.13 8.74
CA THR A 295 -7.97 9.88 9.07
C THR A 295 -8.68 9.30 10.28
N ILE A 296 -8.72 7.98 10.34
CA ILE A 296 -9.29 7.21 11.43
C ILE A 296 -8.16 6.37 12.04
N PRO A 297 -8.08 6.23 13.38
CA PRO A 297 -7.22 5.24 14.00
C PRO A 297 -7.40 3.85 13.34
N PRO A 298 -6.34 3.18 12.86
CA PRO A 298 -6.48 2.01 12.01
C PRO A 298 -7.32 0.89 12.60
N HIS A 299 -7.25 0.66 13.91
CA HIS A 299 -8.07 -0.36 14.58
C HIS A 299 -9.57 -0.06 14.45
N LEU A 300 -10.00 1.19 14.68
CA LEU A 300 -11.39 1.61 14.47
C LEU A 300 -11.77 1.56 12.99
N GLY A 301 -10.88 2.05 12.12
CA GLY A 301 -11.10 2.05 10.66
C GLY A 301 -11.29 0.65 10.08
N ILE A 302 -10.52 -0.33 10.58
CA ILE A 302 -10.63 -1.73 10.22
C ILE A 302 -11.98 -2.32 10.67
N GLU A 303 -12.45 -2.02 11.88
CA GLU A 303 -13.77 -2.49 12.33
C GLU A 303 -14.92 -1.86 11.53
N ILE A 304 -14.82 -0.58 11.16
CA ILE A 304 -15.76 0.07 10.23
C ILE A 304 -15.75 -0.65 8.87
N ALA A 305 -14.57 -0.92 8.32
CA ALA A 305 -14.44 -1.59 7.04
C ALA A 305 -15.04 -3.01 7.06
N LYS A 306 -14.84 -3.78 8.13
CA LYS A 306 -15.50 -5.09 8.32
C LYS A 306 -17.03 -4.96 8.34
N ALA A 307 -17.57 -3.98 9.06
CA ALA A 307 -19.00 -3.72 9.12
C ALA A 307 -19.60 -3.27 7.77
N LEU A 308 -18.76 -2.66 6.90
CA LEU A 308 -19.09 -2.35 5.51
C LEU A 308 -18.89 -3.55 4.55
N GLY A 309 -18.55 -4.73 5.06
CA GLY A 309 -18.39 -5.96 4.27
C GLY A 309 -17.02 -6.12 3.58
N LEU A 310 -16.02 -5.31 3.95
CA LEU A 310 -14.67 -5.41 3.38
C LEU A 310 -13.83 -6.46 4.12
N LEU A 311 -12.98 -7.17 3.36
CA LEU A 311 -11.91 -7.99 3.93
C LEU A 311 -10.80 -7.07 4.45
N THR A 312 -10.26 -7.37 5.63
CA THR A 312 -9.30 -6.49 6.31
C THR A 312 -8.04 -7.22 6.74
N ILE A 313 -6.96 -6.47 6.92
CA ILE A 313 -5.77 -6.97 7.62
C ILE A 313 -6.07 -7.20 9.11
N LYS A 314 -5.23 -8.01 9.76
CA LYS A 314 -5.23 -8.19 11.23
C LYS A 314 -4.45 -7.07 11.90
N TYR A 315 -4.84 -6.73 13.12
CA TYR A 315 -4.15 -5.76 13.95
C TYR A 315 -4.12 -6.19 15.43
N ASP A 316 -3.14 -5.65 16.14
CA ASP A 316 -3.01 -5.66 17.59
C ASP A 316 -2.92 -4.21 18.10
N VAL A 317 -3.41 -3.96 19.32
CA VAL A 317 -3.26 -2.67 20.00
C VAL A 317 -2.32 -2.88 21.18
N LEU A 318 -1.22 -2.13 21.21
CA LEU A 318 -0.13 -2.32 22.16
C LEU A 318 0.12 -1.02 22.95
N PRO A 319 0.41 -1.09 24.25
CA PRO A 319 0.94 0.06 24.97
C PRO A 319 2.36 0.38 24.48
N MET A 320 2.75 1.65 24.57
CA MET A 320 4.09 2.10 24.13
C MET A 320 5.24 1.34 24.84
N SER A 321 5.04 0.89 26.07
CA SER A 321 6.01 0.09 26.85
C SER A 321 6.33 -1.28 26.24
N GLU A 322 5.48 -1.83 25.37
CA GLU A 322 5.68 -3.13 24.72
C GLU A 322 6.33 -3.04 23.34
N LEU A 323 6.56 -1.82 22.84
CA LEU A 323 7.00 -1.57 21.48
C LEU A 323 8.32 -2.28 21.13
N ASP A 324 9.34 -2.19 21.99
CA ASP A 324 10.65 -2.80 21.73
C ASP A 324 10.57 -4.33 21.68
N THR A 325 9.78 -4.91 22.58
CA THR A 325 9.50 -6.36 22.59
C THR A 325 8.80 -6.76 21.29
N ARG A 326 7.77 -6.02 20.86
CA ARG A 326 7.08 -6.29 19.61
C ARG A 326 7.99 -6.16 18.40
N MET A 327 8.82 -5.13 18.32
CA MET A 327 9.79 -4.95 17.22
C MET A 327 10.78 -6.11 17.11
N LYS A 328 11.23 -6.66 18.24
CA LYS A 328 12.07 -7.87 18.28
C LYS A 328 11.29 -9.10 17.79
N GLN A 329 10.05 -9.29 18.25
CA GLN A 329 9.18 -10.38 17.79
C GLN A 329 8.96 -10.33 16.28
N ILE A 330 8.70 -9.14 15.72
CA ILE A 330 8.52 -8.97 14.28
C ILE A 330 9.78 -9.41 13.51
N ARG A 331 10.99 -9.07 13.99
CA ARG A 331 12.24 -9.52 13.34
C ARG A 331 12.39 -11.04 13.32
N GLN A 332 11.88 -11.72 14.35
CA GLN A 332 11.85 -13.18 14.48
C GLN A 332 10.68 -13.84 13.73
N GLY A 333 9.80 -13.04 13.11
CA GLY A 333 8.67 -13.57 12.35
C GLY A 333 9.12 -14.41 11.15
N TYR A 334 8.28 -15.37 10.76
CA TYR A 334 8.54 -16.31 9.67
C TYR A 334 7.33 -16.41 8.75
N GLN A 335 7.56 -16.50 7.43
CA GLN A 335 6.55 -16.58 6.37
C GLN A 335 5.57 -15.39 6.27
N TYR A 336 5.98 -14.21 6.71
CA TYR A 336 5.28 -12.96 6.41
C TYR A 336 6.26 -11.79 6.27
N GLU A 337 5.84 -10.72 5.61
CA GLU A 337 6.68 -9.56 5.31
C GLU A 337 7.06 -8.81 6.58
N GLY A 338 6.08 -8.51 7.42
CA GLY A 338 6.28 -7.74 8.63
C GLY A 338 5.00 -7.09 9.13
N GLU A 339 5.17 -5.95 9.78
CA GLU A 339 4.09 -5.14 10.33
C GLU A 339 4.29 -3.66 10.03
N VAL A 340 3.18 -2.93 9.96
CA VAL A 340 3.16 -1.47 10.00
C VAL A 340 2.63 -1.04 11.36
N LEU A 341 3.44 -0.27 12.08
CA LEU A 341 3.19 0.25 13.41
C LEU A 341 2.70 1.70 13.27
N TYR A 342 1.49 1.96 13.74
CA TYR A 342 0.88 3.29 13.78
C TYR A 342 0.94 3.82 15.20
N PHE A 343 1.63 4.94 15.38
CA PHE A 343 1.87 5.58 16.67
C PHE A 343 0.73 6.55 16.93
N MET A 344 0.03 6.36 18.04
CA MET A 344 -1.16 7.11 18.38
C MET A 344 -0.98 7.82 19.72
N ASP A 345 -1.29 9.11 19.74
CA ASP A 345 -1.31 9.89 20.97
C ASP A 345 -2.60 9.67 21.78
N LYS A 346 -2.66 10.29 22.95
CA LYS A 346 -3.81 10.23 23.87
C LYS A 346 -5.13 10.79 23.34
N THR A 347 -5.07 11.54 22.24
CA THR A 347 -6.25 12.12 21.59
C THR A 347 -6.74 11.26 20.42
N GLY A 348 -6.08 10.14 20.16
CA GLY A 348 -6.38 9.27 19.04
C GLY A 348 -5.77 9.73 17.72
N ILE A 349 -4.89 10.73 17.71
CA ILE A 349 -4.24 11.21 16.48
C ILE A 349 -3.10 10.26 16.14
N VAL A 350 -3.01 9.84 14.86
CA VAL A 350 -1.89 9.03 14.38
C VAL A 350 -0.72 9.94 14.02
N THR A 351 0.29 9.94 14.90
CA THR A 351 1.43 10.85 14.86
C THR A 351 2.61 10.32 14.05
N GLY A 352 2.66 9.01 13.80
CA GLY A 352 3.78 8.39 13.14
C GLY A 352 3.44 7.01 12.57
N LEU A 353 4.18 6.62 11.53
CA LEU A 353 4.12 5.27 10.97
C LEU A 353 5.54 4.72 10.83
N LEU A 354 5.72 3.46 11.20
CA LEU A 354 6.97 2.72 11.03
C LEU A 354 6.66 1.35 10.45
N LYS A 355 7.31 0.99 9.36
CA LYS A 355 7.31 -0.40 8.90
C LYS A 355 8.47 -1.17 9.52
N LYS A 356 8.19 -2.40 9.97
CA LYS A 356 9.18 -3.33 10.49
C LYS A 356 9.01 -4.66 9.78
N LYS A 357 10.03 -5.11 9.06
CA LYS A 357 10.01 -6.37 8.31
C LYS A 357 10.60 -7.53 9.11
N THR A 358 10.21 -8.76 8.79
CA THR A 358 10.87 -9.95 9.29
C THR A 358 12.26 -10.09 8.66
N VAL A 359 13.22 -10.72 9.35
CA VAL A 359 14.52 -11.03 8.73
C VAL A 359 14.34 -12.02 7.58
N TRP A 360 13.47 -13.02 7.75
CA TRP A 360 13.11 -13.98 6.71
C TRP A 360 12.72 -13.28 5.41
N TYR A 361 11.80 -12.31 5.46
CA TYR A 361 11.35 -11.60 4.28
C TYR A 361 12.48 -10.80 3.61
N ILE A 362 13.28 -10.09 4.42
CA ILE A 362 14.40 -9.29 3.92
C ILE A 362 15.40 -10.18 3.16
N MET A 363 15.73 -11.36 3.71
CA MET A 363 16.63 -12.32 3.08
C MET A 363 16.04 -12.89 1.79
N CYS A 364 14.80 -13.41 1.84
CA CYS A 364 14.11 -13.97 0.68
C CYS A 364 13.99 -12.96 -0.46
N ARG A 365 13.62 -11.70 -0.16
CA ARG A 365 13.54 -10.63 -1.15
C ARG A 365 14.90 -10.32 -1.78
N ALA A 366 15.96 -10.23 -0.98
CA ALA A 366 17.31 -9.98 -1.49
C ALA A 366 17.77 -11.11 -2.42
N ILE A 367 17.52 -12.36 -2.05
CA ILE A 367 17.84 -13.53 -2.87
C ILE A 367 17.04 -13.52 -4.18
N ARG A 368 15.72 -13.26 -4.12
CA ARG A 368 14.85 -13.12 -5.30
C ARG A 368 15.39 -12.10 -6.29
N GLU A 369 15.74 -10.90 -5.85
CA GLU A 369 16.21 -9.85 -6.76
C GLU A 369 17.55 -10.21 -7.42
N LYS A 370 18.46 -10.86 -6.70
CA LYS A 370 19.72 -11.36 -7.28
C LYS A 370 19.48 -12.51 -8.25
N LEU A 371 18.57 -13.42 -7.93
CA LEU A 371 18.19 -14.54 -8.79
C LEU A 371 17.54 -14.03 -10.08
N ARG A 372 16.58 -13.10 -10.00
CA ARG A 372 15.93 -12.49 -11.17
C ARG A 372 16.96 -11.85 -12.11
N ALA A 373 17.92 -11.10 -11.55
CA ALA A 373 19.01 -10.51 -12.32
C ALA A 373 19.97 -11.55 -12.92
N ALA A 374 20.15 -12.70 -12.26
CA ALA A 374 20.95 -13.82 -12.77
C ALA A 374 20.26 -14.49 -13.95
N CYS A 375 18.99 -14.86 -13.81
CA CYS A 375 18.21 -15.54 -14.84
C CYS A 375 18.01 -14.66 -16.08
N ALA A 376 17.67 -13.37 -15.89
CA ALA A 376 17.53 -12.45 -17.02
C ALA A 376 18.83 -12.30 -17.82
N TYR A 377 19.99 -12.30 -17.15
CA TYR A 377 21.29 -12.22 -17.83
C TYR A 377 21.68 -13.55 -18.49
N ASN A 378 21.37 -14.67 -17.83
CA ASN A 378 21.61 -16.01 -18.37
C ASN A 378 20.84 -16.22 -19.69
N LEU A 379 19.55 -15.89 -19.70
CA LEU A 379 18.70 -16.00 -20.89
C LEU A 379 19.13 -15.05 -22.03
N LYS A 380 19.59 -13.84 -21.69
CA LYS A 380 20.00 -12.85 -22.71
C LYS A 380 21.37 -13.12 -23.31
N THR A 381 22.32 -13.62 -22.51
CA THR A 381 23.73 -13.80 -22.90
C THR A 381 24.34 -15.04 -22.23
N PRO A 382 23.92 -16.26 -22.63
CA PRO A 382 24.31 -17.51 -21.95
C PRO A 382 25.84 -17.72 -21.98
N ASP A 383 26.50 -17.48 -23.11
CA ASP A 383 27.96 -17.65 -23.25
C ASP A 383 28.80 -16.75 -22.33
N LYS A 384 28.20 -15.66 -21.83
CA LYS A 384 28.85 -14.71 -20.92
C LYS A 384 28.36 -14.84 -19.48
N PHE A 385 27.42 -15.76 -19.22
CA PHE A 385 26.88 -15.97 -17.89
C PHE A 385 27.93 -16.67 -17.02
N SER A 386 27.96 -16.29 -15.73
CA SER A 386 28.86 -16.86 -14.75
C SER A 386 28.11 -17.02 -13.45
N LEU A 387 27.75 -18.27 -13.14
CA LEU A 387 27.06 -18.61 -11.90
C LEU A 387 27.86 -18.13 -10.67
N SER A 388 29.17 -18.39 -10.63
CA SER A 388 30.04 -17.97 -9.53
C SER A 388 30.04 -16.44 -9.32
N LYS A 389 29.94 -15.64 -10.38
CA LYS A 389 29.81 -14.18 -10.27
C LYS A 389 28.52 -13.78 -9.55
N TYR A 390 27.39 -14.43 -9.84
CA TYR A 390 26.11 -14.13 -9.22
C TYR A 390 26.03 -14.63 -7.78
N LEU A 391 26.59 -15.79 -7.46
CA LEU A 391 26.71 -16.28 -6.08
C LEU A 391 27.48 -15.29 -5.21
N ARG A 392 28.64 -14.80 -5.68
CA ARG A 392 29.40 -13.75 -4.95
C ARG A 392 28.63 -12.44 -4.78
N LYS A 393 27.81 -12.06 -5.77
CA LYS A 393 26.95 -10.86 -5.65
C LYS A 393 25.84 -11.05 -4.62
N THR A 394 25.31 -12.27 -4.50
CA THR A 394 24.35 -12.63 -3.47
C THR A 394 25.02 -12.61 -2.11
N ASP A 395 26.15 -13.29 -1.93
CA ASP A 395 26.90 -13.29 -0.67
C ASP A 395 27.24 -11.88 -0.20
N LYS A 396 27.76 -11.03 -1.11
CA LYS A 396 28.05 -9.63 -0.80
C LYS A 396 26.80 -8.88 -0.32
N ARG A 397 25.66 -9.08 -0.98
CA ARG A 397 24.40 -8.45 -0.53
C ARG A 397 24.04 -8.95 0.86
N LEU A 398 24.12 -10.25 1.11
CA LEU A 398 23.86 -10.83 2.42
C LEU A 398 24.87 -10.38 3.49
N ASP A 399 26.08 -9.96 3.13
CA ASP A 399 26.99 -9.30 4.09
C ASP A 399 26.52 -7.89 4.46
N GLU A 400 26.03 -7.10 3.50
CA GLU A 400 25.42 -5.80 3.77
C GLU A 400 24.20 -5.97 4.71
N ILE A 401 23.26 -6.86 4.29
CA ILE A 401 22.49 -7.84 5.08
C ILE A 401 22.76 -7.99 6.59
N GLN A 402 23.97 -8.41 6.90
CA GLN A 402 24.37 -8.79 8.23
C GLN A 402 24.74 -7.56 9.05
N ILE A 403 25.45 -6.60 8.44
CA ILE A 403 25.95 -5.39 9.11
C ILE A 403 24.79 -4.52 9.62
N TRP A 404 23.87 -4.13 8.74
CA TRP A 404 22.75 -3.23 9.06
C TRP A 404 21.69 -3.82 10.01
N LEU A 405 21.58 -5.15 10.12
CA LEU A 405 20.64 -5.84 11.01
C LEU A 405 21.33 -6.39 12.27
N GLY A 406 22.66 -6.29 12.37
CA GLY A 406 23.44 -6.81 13.49
C GLY A 406 23.38 -8.33 13.64
N LEU A 407 23.20 -9.08 12.54
CA LEU A 407 23.10 -10.55 12.61
C LEU A 407 24.45 -11.16 12.99
N ASP A 408 24.44 -12.29 13.70
CA ASP A 408 25.68 -13.01 13.97
C ASP A 408 26.22 -13.73 12.72
N MET A 409 27.50 -14.11 12.77
CA MET A 409 28.17 -14.77 11.64
C MET A 409 27.60 -16.15 11.33
N SER A 410 27.04 -16.86 12.33
CA SER A 410 26.42 -18.17 12.11
C SER A 410 25.17 -18.03 11.24
N THR A 411 24.25 -17.16 11.67
CA THR A 411 23.00 -16.86 10.97
C THR A 411 23.27 -16.50 9.51
N ILE A 412 24.24 -15.61 9.24
CA ILE A 412 24.48 -15.19 7.86
C ILE A 412 25.12 -16.28 7.00
N ASN A 413 26.00 -17.11 7.55
CA ASN A 413 26.62 -18.21 6.81
C ASN A 413 25.59 -19.29 6.45
N GLU A 414 24.62 -19.53 7.33
CA GLU A 414 23.47 -20.40 7.03
C GLU A 414 22.65 -19.83 5.85
N TRP A 415 22.29 -18.55 5.89
CA TRP A 415 21.56 -17.89 4.80
C TRP A 415 22.33 -17.91 3.47
N LYS A 416 23.64 -17.64 3.47
CA LYS A 416 24.47 -17.71 2.25
C LYS A 416 24.53 -19.12 1.69
N THR A 417 24.70 -20.11 2.54
CA THR A 417 24.73 -21.52 2.15
C THR A 417 23.41 -21.92 1.50
N PHE A 418 22.29 -21.60 2.16
CA PHE A 418 20.96 -21.84 1.63
C PHE A 418 20.73 -21.13 0.29
N ALA A 419 20.98 -19.82 0.23
CA ALA A 419 20.79 -19.00 -0.96
C ALA A 419 21.60 -19.52 -2.16
N ASN A 420 22.85 -19.93 -1.93
CA ASN A 420 23.71 -20.43 -2.99
C ASN A 420 23.25 -21.81 -3.52
N LYS A 421 22.73 -22.69 -2.65
CA LYS A 421 22.11 -23.95 -3.09
C LYS A 421 20.85 -23.68 -3.94
N PHE A 422 19.99 -22.78 -3.47
CA PHE A 422 18.75 -22.41 -4.18
C PHE A 422 19.04 -21.79 -5.55
N ILE A 423 19.94 -20.79 -5.62
CA ILE A 423 20.28 -20.13 -6.89
C ILE A 423 20.86 -21.12 -7.90
N ARG A 424 21.75 -22.04 -7.46
CA ARG A 424 22.30 -23.09 -8.33
C ARG A 424 21.19 -23.99 -8.88
N ASN A 425 20.27 -24.43 -8.03
CA ASN A 425 19.14 -25.27 -8.44
C ASN A 425 18.25 -24.56 -9.47
N VAL A 426 17.86 -23.31 -9.21
CA VAL A 426 16.97 -22.58 -10.12
C VAL A 426 17.66 -22.27 -11.45
N ILE A 427 18.94 -21.88 -11.44
CA ILE A 427 19.66 -21.63 -12.70
C ILE A 427 19.75 -22.90 -13.55
N GLN A 428 20.02 -24.06 -12.94
CA GLN A 428 19.98 -25.33 -13.66
C GLN A 428 18.60 -25.61 -14.26
N LYS A 429 17.52 -25.35 -13.52
CA LYS A 429 16.14 -25.50 -14.03
C LYS A 429 15.82 -24.53 -15.17
N VAL A 430 16.36 -23.31 -15.12
CA VAL A 430 16.26 -22.34 -16.23
C VAL A 430 17.00 -22.85 -17.47
N ASP A 431 18.20 -23.40 -17.32
CA ASP A 431 18.98 -23.97 -18.42
C ASP A 431 18.27 -25.18 -19.07
N LEU A 432 17.50 -25.93 -18.28
CA LEU A 432 16.66 -27.04 -18.74
C LEU A 432 15.30 -26.60 -19.30
N GLY A 433 14.95 -25.32 -19.20
CA GLY A 433 13.63 -24.80 -19.61
C GLY A 433 12.47 -25.16 -18.69
N GLU A 434 12.74 -25.66 -17.48
CA GLU A 434 11.72 -26.01 -16.47
C GLU A 434 11.18 -24.80 -15.69
N VAL A 435 11.94 -23.69 -15.68
CA VAL A 435 11.60 -22.43 -15.01
C VAL A 435 11.91 -21.27 -15.95
N THR A 436 11.00 -20.31 -16.05
CA THR A 436 11.15 -19.11 -16.86
C THR A 436 11.53 -17.88 -16.03
N SER A 437 11.91 -16.77 -16.69
CA SER A 437 12.10 -15.48 -16.00
C SER A 437 10.82 -14.96 -15.36
N ASP A 438 9.68 -15.23 -16.00
CA ASP A 438 8.38 -14.76 -15.55
C ASP A 438 7.95 -15.54 -14.31
N ASP A 439 8.26 -16.84 -14.23
CA ASP A 439 8.00 -17.63 -13.02
C ASP A 439 8.75 -17.06 -11.81
N ILE A 440 9.99 -16.61 -11.98
CA ILE A 440 10.78 -15.99 -10.91
C ILE A 440 10.23 -14.62 -10.53
N ALA A 441 9.67 -13.89 -11.50
CA ALA A 441 9.05 -12.60 -11.24
C ALA A 441 7.71 -12.74 -10.50
N ASN A 442 6.90 -13.73 -10.88
CA ASN A 442 5.49 -13.79 -10.56
C ASN A 442 5.11 -14.90 -9.55
N ILE A 443 5.88 -15.99 -9.46
CA ILE A 443 5.59 -17.12 -8.56
C ILE A 443 6.84 -17.60 -7.80
N TYR A 444 7.78 -16.69 -7.54
CA TYR A 444 8.97 -16.93 -6.71
C TYR A 444 8.72 -17.79 -5.45
N PRO A 445 7.75 -17.46 -4.57
CA PRO A 445 7.50 -18.24 -3.36
C PRO A 445 7.15 -19.71 -3.62
N VAL A 446 6.47 -20.01 -4.74
CA VAL A 446 6.13 -21.40 -5.11
C VAL A 446 7.38 -22.18 -5.48
N ILE A 447 8.29 -21.56 -6.23
CA ILE A 447 9.60 -22.14 -6.60
C ILE A 447 10.45 -22.34 -5.34
N TRP A 448 10.49 -21.34 -4.47
CA TRP A 448 11.21 -21.38 -3.19
C TRP A 448 10.73 -22.52 -2.30
N LYS A 449 9.42 -22.62 -2.07
CA LYS A 449 8.81 -23.65 -1.23
C LYS A 449 9.02 -25.05 -1.79
N ARG A 450 8.94 -25.22 -3.11
CA ARG A 450 9.27 -26.50 -3.76
C ARG A 450 10.72 -26.89 -3.52
N PHE A 451 11.66 -25.94 -3.67
CA PHE A 451 13.07 -26.20 -3.37
C PHE A 451 13.28 -26.64 -1.92
N VAL A 452 12.72 -25.91 -0.94
CA VAL A 452 12.80 -26.25 0.49
C VAL A 452 12.34 -27.69 0.74
N ALA A 453 11.20 -28.07 0.15
CA ALA A 453 10.64 -29.42 0.27
C ALA A 453 11.53 -30.50 -0.39
N ASP A 454 11.99 -30.26 -1.63
CA ASP A 454 12.78 -31.21 -2.40
C ASP A 454 14.18 -31.44 -1.79
N SER A 455 14.82 -30.37 -1.30
CA SER A 455 16.17 -30.43 -0.73
C SER A 455 16.20 -30.83 0.74
N ARG A 456 15.04 -30.89 1.41
CA ARG A 456 14.91 -31.09 2.87
C ARG A 456 15.73 -30.09 3.69
N GLU A 457 15.85 -28.87 3.17
CA GLU A 457 16.48 -27.76 3.89
C GLU A 457 15.42 -27.03 4.72
N SER A 458 15.83 -26.11 5.59
CA SER A 458 14.92 -25.18 6.27
C SER A 458 15.34 -23.75 5.96
N ASP A 459 14.37 -22.91 5.61
CA ASP A 459 14.54 -21.46 5.53
C ASP A 459 14.06 -20.73 6.81
N ASP A 460 13.57 -21.47 7.81
CA ASP A 460 13.31 -20.98 9.16
C ASP A 460 14.63 -20.96 9.96
N ILE A 461 15.50 -20.03 9.57
CA ILE A 461 16.83 -19.83 10.19
C ILE A 461 16.66 -18.93 11.41
N LYS A 462 17.03 -19.44 12.59
CA LYS A 462 16.94 -18.73 13.86
C LYS A 462 17.74 -17.42 13.79
N VAL A 463 17.08 -16.30 14.07
CA VAL A 463 17.70 -14.98 14.00
C VAL A 463 18.37 -14.66 15.33
N VAL A 464 19.70 -14.55 15.34
CA VAL A 464 20.46 -14.05 16.50
C VAL A 464 21.00 -12.67 16.16
N VAL A 465 20.52 -11.64 16.87
CA VAL A 465 20.99 -10.26 16.75
C VAL A 465 22.03 -10.02 17.84
N THR A 466 23.22 -9.57 17.45
CA THR A 466 24.28 -9.19 18.38
C THR A 466 23.87 -7.90 19.08
N SER A 467 23.95 -7.87 20.41
CA SER A 467 23.47 -6.77 21.26
C SER A 467 24.37 -5.52 21.23
N GLY A 468 24.89 -5.13 20.07
CA GLY A 468 26.00 -4.19 19.93
C GLY A 468 25.90 -3.18 18.79
N SER A 469 24.70 -2.76 18.38
CA SER A 469 24.51 -1.68 17.41
C SER A 469 23.48 -0.67 17.87
#